data_AF-A0A847NZM9-F1
#
_entry.id   AF-A0A847NZM9-F1
#
_cell.length_a   1.000
_cell.length_b   1.000
_cell.length_c   1.000
_cell.angle_alpha   90.00
_cell.angle_beta   90.00
_cell.angle_gamma   90.00
#
_symmetry.space_group_name_H-M   'P 1'
#
loop_
_entity.id
_entity.type
_entity.pdbx_description
1 polymer ?
#
loop_
_entity_poly.entity_id
_entity_poly.type
_entity_poly.pdbx_seq_one_letter_code
_entity_poly.pdbx_strand_id
1 'polypeptide(L)'
;MKVLFIGDIFGNTGRRILAERLPSIINEHSIDICIGNGENAAGGKGLTGKLFKKLRKYGVQVVTGGNHSFFIPDNEYSFMDDPNVLRPLNYPPGNIGKGFTIYTLPDNRCIGVLNLQGRTFLSQALDCPFRTADEAVQKIRETTPVILIDFHAEATSEKIAFATYMDGRVSAVVGTHTHVQTADERVLPGGTAF
;
A
#
# COMPACT_ATOMS: atom_id res chain seq x y z
N MET A 1 -16.57 -6.68 3.78
CA MET A 1 -15.94 -5.90 2.70
C MET A 1 -14.95 -6.80 2.01
N LYS A 2 -14.98 -6.93 0.69
CA LYS A 2 -14.03 -7.70 -0.11
C LYS A 2 -12.96 -6.76 -0.65
N VAL A 3 -11.73 -6.94 -0.18
CA VAL A 3 -10.57 -6.13 -0.54
C VAL A 3 -9.65 -6.96 -1.43
N LEU A 4 -9.22 -6.40 -2.56
CA LEU A 4 -8.16 -6.95 -3.39
C LEU A 4 -6.90 -6.11 -3.20
N PHE A 5 -5.77 -6.76 -2.91
CA PHE A 5 -4.47 -6.10 -2.90
C PHE A 5 -3.61 -6.64 -4.04
N ILE A 6 -3.03 -5.75 -4.83
CA ILE A 6 -2.09 -6.07 -5.90
C ILE A 6 -0.68 -5.70 -5.44
N GLY A 7 0.25 -6.66 -5.49
CA GLY A 7 1.67 -6.42 -5.21
C GLY A 7 2.33 -5.45 -6.20
N ASP A 8 3.65 -5.35 -6.15
CA ASP A 8 4.45 -4.40 -6.93
C ASP A 8 4.13 -4.41 -8.43
N ILE A 9 3.52 -3.33 -8.91
CA ILE A 9 3.13 -3.17 -10.32
C ILE A 9 4.36 -2.77 -11.12
N PHE A 10 4.99 -3.76 -11.75
CA PHE A 10 6.30 -3.57 -12.38
C PHE A 10 6.21 -3.16 -13.86
N GLY A 11 6.62 -1.93 -14.15
CA GLY A 11 6.86 -1.41 -15.50
C GLY A 11 5.67 -1.57 -16.46
N ASN A 12 5.96 -1.75 -17.75
CA ASN A 12 4.91 -1.87 -18.75
C ASN A 12 4.13 -3.19 -18.65
N THR A 13 4.82 -4.28 -18.31
CA THR A 13 4.22 -5.61 -18.23
C THR A 13 3.17 -5.69 -17.13
N GLY A 14 3.47 -5.19 -15.92
CA GLY A 14 2.52 -5.14 -14.81
C GLY A 14 1.28 -4.29 -15.13
N ARG A 15 1.48 -3.12 -15.74
CA ARG A 15 0.36 -2.26 -16.15
C ARG A 15 -0.51 -2.90 -17.23
N ARG A 16 0.09 -3.63 -18.18
CA ARG A 16 -0.64 -4.30 -19.26
C ARG A 16 -1.55 -5.40 -18.72
N ILE A 17 -1.02 -6.29 -17.87
CA ILE A 17 -1.82 -7.39 -17.32
C ILE A 17 -2.98 -6.85 -16.45
N LEU A 18 -2.75 -5.77 -15.71
CA LEU A 18 -3.80 -5.08 -14.96
C LEU A 18 -4.90 -4.54 -15.88
N ALA A 19 -4.53 -3.84 -16.95
CA ALA A 19 -5.50 -3.32 -17.91
C ALA A 19 -6.35 -4.42 -18.56
N GLU A 20 -5.76 -5.59 -18.81
CA GLU A 20 -6.43 -6.73 -19.45
C GLU A 20 -7.28 -7.56 -18.48
N ARG A 21 -6.87 -7.72 -17.21
CA ARG A 21 -7.44 -8.72 -16.29
C ARG A 21 -8.10 -8.15 -15.05
N LEU A 22 -7.68 -6.99 -14.55
CA LEU A 22 -8.22 -6.45 -13.30
C LEU A 22 -9.74 -6.20 -13.36
N PRO A 23 -10.30 -5.62 -14.44
CA PRO A 23 -11.74 -5.38 -14.50
C PRO A 23 -12.58 -6.67 -14.39
N SER A 24 -12.14 -7.77 -15.02
CA SER A 24 -12.87 -9.04 -14.92
C SER A 24 -12.74 -9.65 -13.53
N ILE A 25 -11.56 -9.62 -12.91
CA ILE A 25 -11.32 -10.08 -11.53
C ILE A 25 -12.20 -9.32 -10.54
N ILE A 26 -12.28 -7.99 -10.68
CA ILE A 26 -13.13 -7.15 -9.81
C ILE A 26 -14.60 -7.58 -9.91
N ASN A 27 -15.10 -7.81 -11.12
CA ASN A 27 -16.49 -8.23 -11.34
C ASN A 27 -16.74 -9.65 -10.83
N GLU A 28 -15.89 -10.61 -11.19
CA GLU A 28 -16.03 -12.03 -10.86
C GLU A 28 -16.05 -12.27 -9.35
N HIS A 29 -15.16 -11.61 -8.62
CA HIS A 29 -15.08 -11.76 -7.16
C HIS A 29 -15.94 -10.75 -6.39
N SER A 30 -16.59 -9.82 -7.09
CA SER A 30 -17.35 -8.70 -6.52
C SER A 30 -16.51 -7.91 -5.52
N ILE A 31 -15.31 -7.49 -5.96
CA ILE A 31 -14.36 -6.73 -5.15
C ILE A 31 -14.95 -5.34 -4.85
N ASP A 32 -15.02 -4.97 -3.57
CA ASP A 32 -15.51 -3.66 -3.14
C ASP A 32 -14.45 -2.57 -3.39
N ILE A 33 -13.18 -2.89 -3.13
CA ILE A 33 -12.04 -1.99 -3.31
C ILE A 33 -10.78 -2.78 -3.69
N CYS A 34 -10.03 -2.25 -4.64
CA CYS A 34 -8.71 -2.70 -5.04
C CYS A 34 -7.66 -1.67 -4.61
N ILE A 35 -6.62 -2.16 -3.96
CA ILE A 35 -5.44 -1.41 -3.56
C ILE A 35 -4.26 -2.02 -4.33
N GLY A 36 -3.26 -1.23 -4.71
CA GLY A 36 -2.11 -1.77 -5.42
C GLY A 36 -0.83 -0.99 -5.19
N ASN A 37 0.31 -1.68 -5.13
CA ASN A 37 1.60 -1.03 -4.98
C ASN A 37 2.14 -0.54 -6.32
N GLY A 38 2.25 0.78 -6.48
CA GLY A 38 2.68 1.44 -7.71
C GLY A 38 4.16 1.78 -7.79
N GLU A 39 5.00 1.37 -6.83
CA GLU A 39 6.36 1.91 -6.70
C GLU A 39 7.29 1.62 -7.88
N ASN A 40 6.97 0.63 -8.71
CA ASN A 40 7.77 0.24 -9.89
C ASN A 40 7.06 0.52 -11.23
N ALA A 41 5.96 1.27 -11.22
CA ALA A 41 5.10 1.42 -12.37
C ALA A 41 5.73 2.25 -13.51
N ALA A 42 6.64 3.18 -13.20
CA ALA A 42 7.32 4.03 -14.18
C ALA A 42 8.68 3.43 -14.59
N GLY A 43 8.68 2.57 -15.61
CA GLY A 43 9.95 2.02 -16.14
C GLY A 43 10.74 1.18 -15.12
N GLY A 44 10.07 0.67 -14.09
CA GLY A 44 10.66 -0.16 -13.04
C GLY A 44 11.04 0.58 -11.76
N LYS A 45 10.94 1.93 -11.70
CA LYS A 45 11.13 2.72 -10.47
C LYS A 45 10.31 4.01 -10.50
N GLY A 46 9.54 4.25 -9.45
CA GLY A 46 8.65 5.39 -9.30
C GLY A 46 7.29 5.22 -9.98
N LEU A 47 6.49 6.27 -9.87
CA LEU A 47 5.15 6.38 -10.45
C LEU A 47 4.97 7.82 -10.92
N THR A 48 4.49 8.04 -12.15
CA THR A 48 4.15 9.40 -12.62
C THR A 48 2.65 9.67 -12.52
N GLY A 49 2.24 10.93 -12.47
CA GLY A 49 0.82 11.30 -12.41
C GLY A 49 -0.02 10.75 -13.56
N LYS A 50 0.56 10.61 -14.76
CA LYS A 50 -0.11 9.97 -15.91
C LYS A 50 -0.38 8.48 -15.66
N LEU A 51 0.56 7.79 -15.02
CA LEU A 51 0.45 6.37 -14.71
C LEU A 51 -0.47 6.12 -13.52
N PHE A 52 -0.41 6.95 -12.49
CA PHE A 52 -1.38 6.94 -11.40
C PHE A 52 -2.83 7.00 -11.94
N LYS A 53 -3.12 7.98 -12.82
CA LYS A 53 -4.43 8.10 -13.47
C LYS A 53 -4.81 6.85 -14.30
N LYS A 54 -3.85 6.15 -14.91
CA LYS A 54 -4.10 4.89 -15.62
C LYS A 54 -4.45 3.77 -14.66
N LEU A 55 -3.70 3.59 -13.57
CA LEU A 55 -3.99 2.57 -12.55
C LEU A 55 -5.38 2.76 -11.95
N ARG A 56 -5.75 4.01 -11.64
CA ARG A 56 -7.11 4.38 -11.20
C ARG A 56 -8.17 3.94 -12.22
N LYS A 57 -7.94 4.16 -13.52
CA LYS A 57 -8.85 3.73 -14.60
C LYS A 57 -8.95 2.21 -14.75
N TYR A 58 -7.89 1.47 -14.43
CA TYR A 58 -7.92 0.00 -14.47
C TYR A 58 -8.70 -0.61 -13.30
N GLY A 59 -8.99 0.19 -12.27
CA GLY A 59 -9.76 -0.22 -11.11
C GLY A 59 -8.96 -0.25 -9.81
N VAL A 60 -7.71 0.21 -9.77
CA VAL A 60 -6.94 0.35 -8.51
C VAL A 60 -7.36 1.65 -7.83
N GLN A 61 -8.12 1.62 -6.74
CA GLN A 61 -8.60 2.81 -6.06
C GLN A 61 -7.51 3.48 -5.22
N VAL A 62 -6.73 2.75 -4.41
CA VAL A 62 -5.62 3.34 -3.65
C VAL A 62 -4.30 2.77 -4.15
N VAL A 63 -3.35 3.65 -4.44
CA VAL A 63 -2.01 3.27 -4.90
C VAL A 63 -1.01 3.51 -3.78
N THR A 64 -0.41 2.45 -3.26
CA THR A 64 0.69 2.53 -2.29
C THR A 64 2.03 2.67 -3.00
N GLY A 65 3.06 3.05 -2.25
CA GLY A 65 4.43 3.22 -2.73
C GLY A 65 5.42 2.36 -1.95
N GLY A 66 6.67 2.80 -1.95
CA GLY A 66 7.79 2.06 -1.39
C GLY A 66 9.08 2.87 -1.44
N ASN A 67 10.21 2.19 -1.51
CA ASN A 67 11.51 2.85 -1.54
C ASN A 67 11.74 3.64 -2.84
N HIS A 68 10.97 3.36 -3.90
CA HIS A 68 11.02 4.09 -5.17
C HIS A 68 9.99 5.24 -5.27
N SER A 69 9.26 5.60 -4.21
CA SER A 69 8.22 6.66 -4.26
C SER A 69 8.70 8.02 -4.80
N PHE A 70 9.99 8.34 -4.65
CA PHE A 70 10.60 9.60 -5.11
C PHE A 70 11.58 9.40 -6.28
N PHE A 71 11.43 8.33 -7.07
CA PHE A 71 12.33 8.02 -8.20
C PHE A 71 11.81 8.58 -9.54
N ILE A 72 11.24 9.78 -9.52
CA ILE A 72 10.87 10.58 -10.69
C ILE A 72 11.36 12.02 -10.48
N PRO A 73 11.46 12.85 -11.52
CA PRO A 73 11.84 14.26 -11.35
C PRO A 73 10.90 15.00 -10.39
N ASP A 74 11.45 15.82 -9.49
CA ASP A 74 10.67 16.46 -8.41
C ASP A 74 9.53 17.37 -8.90
N ASN A 75 9.69 17.96 -10.09
CA ASN A 75 8.64 18.76 -10.73
C ASN A 75 7.42 17.93 -11.17
N GLU A 76 7.50 16.59 -11.11
CA GLU A 76 6.39 15.69 -11.41
C GLU A 76 5.60 15.25 -10.17
N TYR A 77 5.97 15.64 -8.93
CA TYR A 77 5.29 15.17 -7.71
C TYR A 77 3.89 15.74 -7.46
N SER A 78 3.37 16.66 -8.27
CA SER A 78 2.06 17.31 -8.04
C SER A 78 0.89 16.35 -7.86
N PHE A 79 0.94 15.14 -8.44
CA PHE A 79 -0.10 14.13 -8.26
C PHE A 79 -0.11 13.51 -6.85
N MET A 80 0.96 13.65 -6.06
CA MET A 80 1.09 13.12 -4.71
C MET A 80 0.18 13.83 -3.69
N ASP A 81 -0.43 14.96 -4.07
CA ASP A 81 -1.47 15.64 -3.28
C ASP A 81 -2.81 14.88 -3.30
N ASP A 82 -3.02 13.98 -4.28
CA ASP A 82 -4.20 13.12 -4.33
C ASP A 82 -4.23 12.22 -3.08
N PRO A 83 -5.35 12.18 -2.33
CA PRO A 83 -5.43 11.39 -1.10
C PRO A 83 -5.30 9.88 -1.33
N ASN A 84 -5.36 9.39 -2.57
CA ASN A 84 -5.33 7.97 -2.90
C ASN A 84 -4.01 7.51 -3.52
N VAL A 85 -2.98 8.35 -3.50
CA VAL A 85 -1.60 7.90 -3.72
C VAL A 85 -0.82 8.08 -2.42
N LEU A 86 -0.21 7.00 -1.97
CA LEU A 86 0.51 6.93 -0.72
C LEU A 86 2.01 6.72 -0.98
N ARG A 87 2.80 7.21 -0.05
CA ARG A 87 4.22 6.88 0.12
C ARG A 87 4.42 6.33 1.53
N PRO A 88 5.54 5.67 1.86
CA PRO A 88 5.77 5.19 3.22
C PRO A 88 5.65 6.31 4.27
N LEU A 89 4.80 6.14 5.27
CA LEU A 89 4.49 7.18 6.26
C LEU A 89 5.72 7.56 7.10
N ASN A 90 6.60 6.60 7.37
CA ASN A 90 7.78 6.75 8.21
C ASN A 90 8.99 7.41 7.50
N TYR A 91 8.75 8.14 6.40
CA TYR A 91 9.69 9.16 5.94
C TYR A 91 9.72 10.34 6.92
N PRO A 92 10.88 10.99 7.11
CA PRO A 92 11.00 12.17 7.98
C PRO A 92 9.98 13.28 7.65
N PRO A 93 9.68 14.18 8.61
CA PRO A 93 8.80 15.32 8.38
C PRO A 93 9.24 16.18 7.19
N GLY A 94 8.28 16.77 6.47
CA GLY A 94 8.53 17.69 5.35
C GLY A 94 8.49 17.06 3.95
N ASN A 95 8.38 15.74 3.85
CA ASN A 95 8.20 15.04 2.57
C ASN A 95 6.76 15.17 2.04
N ILE A 96 6.62 15.41 0.73
CA ILE A 96 5.33 15.50 0.02
C ILE A 96 4.54 14.18 0.10
N GLY A 97 3.24 14.29 -0.12
CA GLY A 97 2.31 13.17 -0.14
C GLY A 97 1.92 12.68 1.24
N LYS A 98 1.07 11.66 1.26
CA LYS A 98 0.46 11.11 2.47
C LYS A 98 0.95 9.69 2.72
N GLY A 99 0.99 9.32 4.00
CA GLY A 99 1.35 7.96 4.40
C GLY A 99 0.14 7.04 4.61
N PHE A 100 -1.05 7.60 4.79
CA PHE A 100 -2.29 6.85 4.85
C PHE A 100 -3.46 7.64 4.28
N THR A 101 -4.55 6.94 4.02
CA THR A 101 -5.84 7.51 3.65
C THR A 101 -6.98 6.71 4.25
N ILE A 102 -8.15 7.34 4.39
CA ILE A 102 -9.41 6.66 4.69
C ILE A 102 -10.26 6.77 3.43
N TYR A 103 -10.50 5.64 2.78
CA TYR A 103 -11.31 5.56 1.58
C TYR A 103 -12.75 5.18 1.95
N THR A 104 -13.70 6.02 1.56
CA THR A 104 -15.14 5.78 1.72
C THR A 104 -15.71 5.17 0.45
N LEU A 105 -16.30 3.98 0.58
CA LEU A 105 -17.02 3.30 -0.50
C LEU A 105 -18.35 4.00 -0.82
N PRO A 106 -18.95 3.76 -2.01
CA PRO A 106 -20.24 4.34 -2.37
C PRO A 106 -21.39 4.03 -1.40
N ASP A 107 -21.27 2.94 -0.64
CA ASP A 107 -22.24 2.53 0.39
C ASP A 107 -21.87 2.99 1.81
N ASN A 108 -20.95 3.95 1.93
CA ASN A 108 -20.44 4.56 3.16
C ASN A 108 -19.58 3.67 4.06
N ARG A 109 -19.28 2.42 3.67
CA ARG A 109 -18.26 1.64 4.39
C ARG A 109 -16.89 2.30 4.19
N CYS A 110 -16.08 2.39 5.24
CA CYS A 110 -14.76 3.02 5.19
C CYS A 110 -13.64 2.00 5.42
N ILE A 111 -12.52 2.17 4.72
CA ILE A 111 -11.28 1.42 4.95
C ILE A 111 -10.10 2.38 5.07
N GLY A 112 -9.29 2.19 6.10
CA GLY A 112 -7.99 2.84 6.23
C GLY A 112 -6.92 2.05 5.47
N VAL A 113 -6.13 2.74 4.66
CA VAL A 113 -4.97 2.17 3.97
C VAL A 113 -3.73 2.91 4.44
N LEU A 114 -2.77 2.18 5.01
CA LEU A 114 -1.52 2.72 5.54
C LEU A 114 -0.34 2.10 4.78
N ASN A 115 0.60 2.93 4.33
CA ASN A 115 1.83 2.48 3.69
C ASN A 115 3.00 2.78 4.62
N LEU A 116 3.85 1.79 4.85
CA LEU A 116 5.05 1.88 5.68
C LEU A 116 6.20 1.16 4.98
N GLN A 117 7.43 1.53 5.35
CA GLN A 117 8.62 0.88 4.84
C GLN A 117 9.48 0.33 5.99
N GLY A 118 9.99 -0.89 5.83
CA GLY A 118 10.97 -1.49 6.73
C GLY A 118 12.30 -0.74 6.73
N ARG A 119 13.22 -1.14 7.61
CA ARG A 119 14.55 -0.51 7.72
C ARG A 119 15.68 -1.49 7.47
N THR A 120 15.46 -2.77 7.74
CA THR A 120 16.48 -3.80 7.59
C THR A 120 16.79 -3.98 6.11
N PHE A 121 18.07 -3.84 5.74
CA PHE A 121 18.58 -3.93 4.36
C PHE A 121 18.08 -2.87 3.37
N LEU A 122 17.43 -1.80 3.86
CA LEU A 122 17.02 -0.66 3.05
C LEU A 122 17.88 0.56 3.38
N SER A 123 18.18 1.38 2.36
CA SER A 123 19.18 2.47 2.47
C SER A 123 18.61 3.79 3.01
N GLN A 124 17.28 3.96 2.98
CA GLN A 124 16.64 5.18 3.44
C GLN A 124 16.72 5.31 4.97
N ALA A 125 17.15 6.48 5.45
CA ALA A 125 17.10 6.81 6.86
C ALA A 125 15.64 7.15 7.25
N LEU A 126 14.90 6.12 7.68
CA LEU A 126 13.49 6.23 8.03
C LEU A 126 13.25 6.17 9.53
N ASP A 127 12.16 6.79 9.96
CA ASP A 127 11.63 6.66 11.31
C ASP A 127 11.18 5.22 11.58
N CYS A 128 11.02 4.88 12.87
CA CYS A 128 10.65 3.53 13.28
C CYS A 128 9.24 3.16 12.79
N PRO A 129 9.08 2.18 11.88
CA PRO A 129 7.77 1.86 11.30
C PRO A 129 6.76 1.35 12.34
N PHE A 130 7.23 0.69 13.40
CA PHE A 130 6.39 0.19 14.50
C PHE A 130 5.70 1.34 15.26
N ARG A 131 6.47 2.35 15.67
CA ARG A 131 5.92 3.52 16.39
C ARG A 131 5.06 4.39 15.47
N THR A 132 5.50 4.59 14.24
CA THR A 132 4.72 5.32 13.24
C THR A 132 3.38 4.63 12.96
N ALA A 133 3.35 3.29 12.94
CA ALA A 133 2.12 2.54 12.80
C ALA A 133 1.17 2.75 13.99
N ASP A 134 1.67 2.78 15.23
CA ASP A 134 0.84 3.00 16.42
C ASP A 134 0.05 4.30 16.33
N GLU A 135 0.73 5.41 16.00
CA GLU A 135 0.12 6.73 15.86
C GLU A 135 -0.88 6.79 14.71
N ALA A 136 -0.54 6.18 13.56
CA ALA A 136 -1.40 6.19 12.38
C ALA A 136 -2.65 5.34 12.59
N VAL A 137 -2.50 4.14 13.15
CA VAL A 137 -3.60 3.22 13.43
C VAL A 137 -4.57 3.84 14.45
N GLN A 138 -4.07 4.53 15.49
CA GLN A 138 -4.93 5.24 16.43
C GLN A 138 -5.82 6.27 15.71
N LYS A 139 -5.24 7.11 14.86
CA LYS A 139 -5.98 8.13 14.09
C LYS A 139 -6.98 7.52 13.12
N ILE A 140 -6.59 6.47 12.39
CA ILE A 140 -7.50 5.79 11.43
C ILE A 140 -8.69 5.15 12.16
N ARG A 141 -8.45 4.57 13.34
CA ARG A 141 -9.49 3.90 14.16
C ARG A 141 -10.57 4.84 14.67
N GLU A 142 -10.30 6.15 14.76
CA GLU A 142 -11.33 7.14 15.07
C GLU A 142 -12.45 7.16 14.01
N THR A 143 -12.16 6.69 12.79
CA THR A 143 -13.13 6.66 11.67
C THR A 143 -13.55 5.24 11.27
N THR A 144 -12.62 4.29 11.21
CA THR A 144 -12.94 2.91 10.79
C THR A 144 -12.08 1.86 11.49
N PRO A 145 -12.67 0.72 11.90
CA PRO A 145 -11.91 -0.42 12.40
C PRO A 145 -11.24 -1.23 11.27
N VAL A 146 -11.61 -1.00 10.00
CA VAL A 146 -11.07 -1.75 8.86
C VAL A 146 -9.79 -1.08 8.37
N ILE A 147 -8.65 -1.73 8.62
CA ILE A 147 -7.32 -1.16 8.32
C ILE A 147 -6.46 -2.19 7.60
N LEU A 148 -5.96 -1.81 6.43
CA LEU A 148 -4.95 -2.56 5.68
C LEU A 148 -3.63 -1.80 5.71
N ILE A 149 -2.56 -2.50 6.07
CA ILE A 149 -1.19 -1.98 6.02
C ILE A 149 -0.43 -2.65 4.88
N ASP A 150 0.11 -1.85 3.94
CA ASP A 150 1.18 -2.27 3.03
C ASP A 150 2.53 -1.98 3.69
N PHE A 151 3.20 -3.04 4.13
CA PHE A 151 4.52 -2.99 4.77
C PHE A 151 5.62 -3.38 3.78
N HIS A 152 6.20 -2.37 3.16
CA HIS A 152 7.21 -2.49 2.11
C HIS A 152 8.60 -2.74 2.72
N ALA A 153 9.05 -3.99 2.77
CA ALA A 153 10.26 -4.37 3.51
C ALA A 153 11.01 -5.53 2.85
N GLU A 154 12.33 -5.58 3.08
CA GLU A 154 13.19 -6.67 2.58
C GLU A 154 13.22 -7.86 3.54
N ALA A 155 13.58 -7.62 4.81
CA ALA A 155 13.78 -8.70 5.75
C ALA A 155 12.47 -9.39 6.17
N THR A 156 12.40 -10.71 5.99
CA THR A 156 11.26 -11.53 6.44
C THR A 156 11.05 -11.44 7.95
N SER A 157 12.13 -11.37 8.73
CA SER A 157 12.06 -11.19 10.19
C SER A 157 11.36 -9.89 10.58
N GLU A 158 11.61 -8.79 9.87
CA GLU A 158 10.96 -7.51 10.13
C GLU A 158 9.47 -7.55 9.74
N LYS A 159 9.12 -8.18 8.61
CA LYS A 159 7.72 -8.39 8.19
C LYS A 159 6.92 -9.18 9.22
N ILE A 160 7.42 -10.34 9.63
CA ILE A 160 6.76 -11.23 10.59
C ILE A 160 6.65 -10.55 11.96
N ALA A 161 7.71 -9.87 12.42
CA ALA A 161 7.68 -9.12 13.66
C ALA A 161 6.64 -8.00 13.63
N PHE A 162 6.55 -7.26 12.52
CA PHE A 162 5.59 -6.17 12.36
C PHE A 162 4.15 -6.69 12.31
N ALA A 163 3.88 -7.77 11.57
CA ALA A 163 2.56 -8.39 11.53
C ALA A 163 2.13 -8.91 12.91
N THR A 164 3.03 -9.56 13.64
CA THR A 164 2.79 -10.01 15.02
C THR A 164 2.52 -8.82 15.95
N TYR A 165 3.26 -7.71 15.81
CA TYR A 165 3.07 -6.50 16.60
C TYR A 165 1.73 -5.80 16.35
N MET A 166 1.18 -5.95 15.14
CA MET A 166 -0.09 -5.36 14.71
C MET A 166 -1.29 -6.32 14.82
N ASP A 167 -1.07 -7.57 15.23
CA ASP A 167 -2.13 -8.58 15.31
C ASP A 167 -3.26 -8.15 16.27
N GLY A 168 -4.50 -8.30 15.83
CA GLY A 168 -5.71 -7.83 16.51
C GLY A 168 -5.91 -6.30 16.49
N ARG A 169 -4.94 -5.54 15.99
CA ARG A 169 -4.97 -4.07 15.92
C ARG A 169 -5.29 -3.55 14.53
N VAL A 170 -5.14 -4.37 13.49
CA VAL A 170 -5.53 -4.05 12.11
C VAL A 170 -6.19 -5.24 11.44
N SER A 171 -6.85 -5.03 10.31
CA SER A 171 -7.53 -6.11 9.58
C SER A 171 -6.55 -6.94 8.74
N ALA A 172 -5.55 -6.29 8.14
CA ALA A 172 -4.54 -6.97 7.34
C ALA A 172 -3.20 -6.24 7.36
N VAL A 173 -2.11 -7.01 7.34
CA VAL A 173 -0.75 -6.55 7.04
C VAL A 173 -0.27 -7.34 5.84
N VAL A 174 0.03 -6.67 4.73
CA VAL A 174 0.56 -7.33 3.52
C VAL A 174 1.98 -6.83 3.27
N GLY A 175 2.90 -7.76 2.99
CA GLY A 175 4.30 -7.44 2.70
C GLY A 175 4.57 -7.27 1.21
N THR A 176 5.23 -6.19 0.81
CA THR A 176 5.67 -5.93 -0.59
C THR A 176 7.20 -5.85 -0.68
N HIS A 177 7.79 -5.36 -1.79
CA HIS A 177 9.23 -5.16 -2.07
C HIS A 177 9.97 -6.35 -2.69
N THR A 178 9.79 -7.56 -2.16
CA THR A 178 10.63 -8.71 -2.54
C THR A 178 10.30 -9.31 -3.91
N HIS A 179 9.21 -8.87 -4.55
CA HIS A 179 8.74 -9.28 -5.90
C HIS A 179 8.47 -10.79 -6.08
N VAL A 180 8.47 -11.55 -5.00
CA VAL A 180 8.16 -12.98 -4.98
C VAL A 180 7.09 -13.20 -3.93
N GLN A 181 5.96 -13.77 -4.37
CA GLN A 181 4.87 -14.16 -3.49
C GLN A 181 5.34 -15.31 -2.58
N THR A 182 5.07 -15.18 -1.29
CA THR A 182 5.23 -16.25 -0.31
C THR A 182 3.98 -17.13 -0.25
N ALA A 183 4.10 -18.32 0.33
CA ALA A 183 3.01 -19.28 0.52
C ALA A 183 2.68 -19.48 2.01
N ASP A 184 2.80 -18.40 2.79
CA ASP A 184 2.59 -18.37 4.24
C ASP A 184 1.32 -17.61 4.64
N GLU A 185 0.40 -17.41 3.69
CA GLU A 185 -0.84 -16.67 3.90
C GLU A 185 -1.68 -17.28 5.03
N ARG A 186 -2.07 -16.46 5.99
CA ARG A 186 -2.78 -16.92 7.19
C ARG A 186 -3.56 -15.80 7.86
N VAL A 187 -4.46 -16.22 8.75
CA VAL A 187 -5.02 -15.32 9.76
C VAL A 187 -4.28 -15.58 11.07
N LEU A 188 -3.72 -14.53 11.66
CA LEU A 188 -3.03 -14.58 12.94
C LEU A 188 -4.04 -14.77 14.10
N PRO A 189 -3.59 -15.20 15.30
CA PRO A 189 -4.50 -15.49 16.42
C PRO A 189 -5.42 -14.33 16.84
N GLY A 190 -4.97 -13.08 16.69
CA GLY A 190 -5.75 -11.87 16.94
C GLY A 190 -6.72 -11.48 15.81
N GLY A 191 -6.74 -12.23 14.70
CA GLY A 191 -7.67 -12.03 13.59
C GLY A 191 -7.11 -11.16 12.45
N THR A 192 -5.84 -10.74 12.50
CA THR A 192 -5.21 -10.00 11.40
C THR A 192 -4.80 -10.95 10.28
N ALA A 193 -5.19 -10.64 9.04
CA ALA A 193 -4.67 -11.34 7.86
C ALA A 193 -3.21 -10.94 7.59
N PHE A 194 -2.36 -11.92 7.32
CA PHE A 194 -0.94 -11.75 7.00
C PHE A 194 -0.53 -12.68 5.87
#